data_AF-A0A7V3AHS3-F1
#
_entry.id   AF-A0A7V3AHS3-F1
#
_cell.length_a   1.000
_cell.length_b   1.000
_cell.length_c   1.000
_cell.angle_alpha   90.00
_cell.angle_beta   90.00
_cell.angle_gamma   90.00
#
_symmetry.space_group_name_H-M   'P 1'
#
loop_
_entity.id
_entity.type
_entity.pdbx_description
1 polymer ?
#
loop_
_entity_poly.entity_id
_entity_poly.type
_entity_poly.pdbx_seq_one_letter_code
_entity_poly.pdbx_strand_id
1 'polypeptide(L)'
;MKSPVYHRKHDRQLGRWCEELAGGYEEIERLSRRRFLKLGAAAMGGLAAASAGGLLLPSTARADDAVKTGQFVFPRLQFAVYDESPDRWNAGPIGDVILKKKLAELTNINISQDQKVVRLADFDDMVKHPFVFMTSEGYFRLAPEEEKNLREFLERGGFIHADDCVLNAKEDRFFQTYVKLLSKLFPENPMRKIPYDHEIFHIYFDFKDGAPHMQGVPHGAHGVFERGTGRLMTIATPGDIHCGWMCRFWGMEKNMAAIKMGINIIIFFLSH
;
A
#
# COMPACT_ATOMS: atom_id res chain seq x y z
N MET A 1 -28.11 -14.88 -18.63
CA MET A 1 -27.97 -15.93 -17.59
C MET A 1 -27.01 -15.41 -16.54
N LYS A 2 -27.46 -15.23 -15.28
CA LYS A 2 -26.60 -14.81 -14.17
C LYS A 2 -25.78 -16.02 -13.71
N SER A 3 -24.46 -15.99 -13.86
CA SER A 3 -23.58 -16.99 -13.26
C SER A 3 -23.66 -16.89 -11.73
N PRO A 4 -23.82 -18.01 -11.00
CA PRO A 4 -23.78 -17.98 -9.55
C PRO A 4 -22.33 -17.75 -9.11
N VAL A 5 -22.08 -16.64 -8.42
CA VAL A 5 -20.81 -16.38 -7.73
C VAL A 5 -20.71 -17.40 -6.60
N TYR A 6 -19.82 -18.39 -6.75
CA TYR A 6 -19.49 -19.35 -5.70
C TYR A 6 -18.69 -18.63 -4.60
N HIS A 7 -19.38 -18.11 -3.58
CA HIS A 7 -18.71 -17.68 -2.35
C HIS A 7 -18.16 -18.90 -1.62
N ARG A 8 -16.83 -19.04 -1.57
CA ARG A 8 -16.17 -20.10 -0.80
C ARG A 8 -16.38 -19.84 0.69
N LYS A 9 -16.35 -20.89 1.53
CA LYS A 9 -16.47 -20.79 2.99
C LYS A 9 -15.46 -19.78 3.60
N HIS A 10 -14.33 -19.59 2.92
CA HIS A 10 -13.30 -18.60 3.22
C HIS A 10 -13.77 -17.14 3.03
N ASP A 11 -14.58 -16.85 2.00
CA ASP A 11 -15.13 -15.50 1.76
C ASP A 11 -16.07 -15.05 2.90
N ARG A 12 -16.75 -15.99 3.55
CA ARG A 12 -17.63 -15.72 4.71
C ARG A 12 -16.85 -15.45 6.01
N GLN A 13 -15.63 -15.98 6.14
CA GLN A 13 -14.75 -15.65 7.27
C GLN A 13 -14.09 -14.27 7.09
N LEU A 14 -13.72 -13.94 5.85
CA LEU A 14 -13.25 -12.59 5.48
C LEU A 14 -14.33 -11.53 5.73
N GLY A 15 -15.59 -11.88 5.43
CA GLY A 15 -16.78 -11.09 5.75
C GLY A 15 -16.89 -10.68 7.21
N ARG A 16 -16.80 -11.66 8.11
CA ARG A 16 -16.87 -11.41 9.56
C ARG A 16 -15.72 -10.54 10.07
N TRP A 17 -14.52 -10.68 9.51
CA TRP A 17 -13.37 -9.89 9.92
C TRP A 17 -13.46 -8.42 9.50
N CYS A 18 -13.90 -8.12 8.27
CA CYS A 18 -14.08 -6.72 7.88
C CYS A 18 -15.28 -6.09 8.60
N GLU A 19 -16.31 -6.85 8.96
CA GLU A 19 -17.39 -6.41 9.86
C GLU A 19 -16.88 -6.13 11.29
N GLU A 20 -16.06 -7.03 11.86
CA GLU A 20 -15.42 -6.86 13.16
C GLU A 20 -14.46 -5.66 13.18
N LEU A 21 -13.67 -5.47 12.11
CA LEU A 21 -12.77 -4.32 11.96
C LEU A 21 -13.53 -3.02 11.72
N ALA A 22 -14.66 -3.05 11.02
CA ALA A 22 -15.55 -1.88 10.91
C ALA A 22 -16.10 -1.49 12.30
N GLY A 23 -16.39 -2.47 13.17
CA GLY A 23 -16.78 -2.23 14.57
C GLY A 23 -15.63 -1.80 15.49
N GLY A 24 -14.40 -2.26 15.23
CA GLY A 24 -13.18 -1.93 16.00
C GLY A 24 -12.33 -0.80 15.43
N TYR A 25 -12.79 -0.15 14.35
CA TYR A 25 -12.02 0.79 13.54
C TYR A 25 -11.42 1.94 14.37
N GLU A 26 -12.20 2.54 15.26
CA GLU A 26 -11.74 3.66 16.10
C GLU A 26 -10.63 3.28 17.08
N GLU A 27 -10.63 2.03 17.54
CA GLU A 27 -9.59 1.51 18.45
C GLU A 27 -8.29 1.27 17.67
N ILE A 28 -8.37 0.72 16.46
CA ILE A 28 -7.18 0.48 15.64
C ILE A 28 -6.60 1.78 15.11
N GLU A 29 -7.43 2.76 14.74
CA GLU A 29 -6.96 4.10 14.38
C GLU A 29 -6.26 4.80 15.56
N ARG A 30 -6.75 4.61 16.79
CA ARG A 30 -6.11 5.11 18.01
C ARG A 30 -4.77 4.41 18.27
N LEU A 31 -4.70 3.09 18.07
CA LEU A 31 -3.48 2.30 18.22
C LEU A 31 -2.43 2.66 17.16
N SER A 32 -2.85 2.89 15.91
CA SER A 32 -1.95 3.33 14.84
C SER A 32 -1.38 4.71 15.15
N ARG A 33 -2.23 5.70 15.49
CA ARG A 33 -1.79 7.05 15.90
C ARG A 33 -0.80 7.01 17.08
N ARG A 34 -1.05 6.19 18.11
CA ARG A 34 -0.15 6.04 19.27
C ARG A 34 1.19 5.40 18.92
N ARG A 35 1.24 4.43 18.01
CA ARG A 35 2.50 3.82 17.55
C ARG A 35 3.29 4.76 16.64
N PHE A 36 2.62 5.51 15.76
CA PHE A 36 3.25 6.51 14.90
C PHE A 36 3.90 7.65 15.70
N LEU A 37 3.24 8.16 16.75
CA LEU A 37 3.83 9.15 17.64
C LEU A 37 5.06 8.62 18.40
N LYS A 38 5.10 7.33 18.73
CA LYS A 38 6.25 6.71 19.41
C LYS A 38 7.45 6.47 18.48
N LEU A 39 7.21 6.18 17.20
CA LEU A 39 8.27 6.02 16.19
C LEU A 39 8.96 7.35 15.82
N GLY A 40 8.29 8.50 16.01
CA GLY A 40 8.91 9.82 15.87
C GLY A 40 9.74 10.28 17.08
N ALA A 41 9.64 9.61 18.23
CA ALA A 41 10.26 10.02 19.49
C ALA A 41 11.38 9.09 19.99
N ALA A 42 11.64 7.97 19.32
CA ALA A 42 12.61 6.96 19.75
C ALA A 42 13.99 7.15 19.08
N ALA A 43 14.57 8.34 19.25
CA ALA A 43 16.00 8.55 19.21
C ALA A 43 16.35 9.31 20.50
N MET A 44 16.55 8.57 21.60
CA MET A 44 17.28 8.93 22.84
C MET A 44 16.82 8.03 24.00
N GLY A 45 17.76 7.32 24.62
CA GLY A 45 17.56 6.69 25.94
C GLY A 45 17.98 5.22 26.02
N GLY A 46 19.19 4.96 26.51
CA GLY A 46 19.76 3.63 26.67
C GLY A 46 19.41 2.89 27.98
N LEU A 47 19.68 1.58 27.92
CA LEU A 47 20.20 0.61 28.93
C LEU A 47 19.60 0.40 30.33
N ALA A 48 19.67 -0.89 30.73
CA ALA A 48 19.57 -1.54 32.06
C ALA A 48 18.17 -2.07 32.49
N ALA A 49 17.99 -3.23 33.12
CA ALA A 49 18.83 -4.39 33.48
C ALA A 49 17.91 -5.63 33.75
N ALA A 50 18.49 -6.82 33.70
CA ALA A 50 17.85 -8.12 33.93
C ALA A 50 17.67 -8.49 35.42
N SER A 51 16.68 -9.32 35.75
CA SER A 51 16.77 -10.30 36.84
C SER A 51 15.82 -11.48 36.60
N ALA A 52 16.25 -12.66 37.06
CA ALA A 52 15.81 -13.99 36.67
C ALA A 52 14.73 -14.59 37.56
N GLY A 53 13.98 -15.57 37.05
CA GLY A 53 13.10 -16.45 37.84
C GLY A 53 12.35 -17.43 36.94
N GLY A 54 12.79 -18.69 36.91
CA GLY A 54 12.28 -19.71 35.99
C GLY A 54 10.96 -20.34 36.42
N LEU A 55 10.14 -20.68 35.42
CA LEU A 55 9.10 -21.71 35.52
C LEU A 55 9.16 -22.52 34.22
N LEU A 56 9.47 -23.82 34.32
CA LEU A 56 9.46 -24.77 33.21
C LEU A 56 8.01 -25.10 32.84
N LEU A 57 7.56 -24.63 31.68
CA LEU A 57 6.30 -25.03 31.06
C LEU A 57 6.55 -26.12 30.01
N PRO A 58 5.63 -27.09 29.85
CA PRO A 58 5.81 -28.22 28.95
C PRO A 58 5.86 -27.75 27.49
N SER A 59 6.75 -28.37 26.72
CA SER A 59 7.00 -28.05 25.31
C SER A 59 5.76 -28.35 24.45
N THR A 60 4.89 -27.35 24.29
CA THR A 60 4.04 -27.27 23.11
C THR A 60 4.97 -26.99 21.93
N ALA A 61 4.85 -27.81 20.88
CA ALA A 61 5.66 -27.76 19.68
C ALA A 61 5.95 -26.31 19.23
N ARG A 62 7.23 -26.01 18.95
CA ARG A 62 7.69 -24.80 18.26
C ARG A 62 7.13 -24.81 16.83
N ALA A 63 5.89 -24.40 16.67
CA ALA A 63 5.35 -23.89 15.44
C ALA A 63 4.67 -22.58 15.88
N ASP A 64 5.33 -21.44 15.62
CA ASP A 64 4.77 -20.07 15.63
C ASP A 64 5.81 -18.96 15.93
N ASP A 65 7.12 -19.26 15.89
CA ASP A 65 8.08 -18.17 15.70
C ASP A 65 7.95 -17.66 14.26
N ALA A 66 7.31 -16.50 14.08
CA ALA A 66 7.21 -15.85 12.78
C ALA A 66 8.61 -15.75 12.15
N VAL A 67 8.76 -16.29 10.94
CA VAL A 67 10.03 -16.26 10.20
C VAL A 67 10.44 -14.80 10.00
N LYS A 68 11.45 -14.34 10.75
CA LYS A 68 11.90 -12.94 10.71
C LYS A 68 12.80 -12.61 9.52
N THR A 69 13.31 -13.62 8.82
CA THR A 69 14.16 -13.46 7.64
C THR A 69 13.33 -13.47 6.36
N GLY A 70 13.73 -12.68 5.36
CA GLY A 70 13.06 -12.65 4.05
C GLY A 70 11.64 -12.07 4.10
N GLN A 71 11.36 -11.17 5.04
CA GLN A 71 10.08 -10.48 5.10
C GLN A 71 9.97 -9.43 4.00
N PHE A 72 8.86 -9.46 3.27
CA PHE A 72 8.44 -8.32 2.46
C PHE A 72 8.04 -7.17 3.38
N VAL A 73 8.58 -5.98 3.13
CA VAL A 73 8.27 -4.76 3.87
C VAL A 73 7.42 -3.87 2.97
N PHE A 74 6.33 -3.32 3.51
CA PHE A 74 5.44 -2.38 2.82
C PHE A 74 5.67 -0.98 3.39
N PRO A 75 6.63 -0.21 2.86
CA PRO A 75 6.88 1.14 3.32
C PRO A 75 5.92 2.15 2.68
N ARG A 76 5.55 3.16 3.47
CA ARG A 76 4.81 4.34 3.00
C ARG A 76 5.78 5.49 2.76
N LEU A 77 5.65 6.16 1.62
CA LEU A 77 6.44 7.34 1.31
C LEU A 77 5.90 8.57 2.04
N GLN A 78 6.77 9.25 2.78
CA GLN A 78 6.49 10.57 3.32
C GLN A 78 7.02 11.65 2.37
N PHE A 79 6.19 12.65 2.10
CA PHE A 79 6.46 13.78 1.20
C PHE A 79 5.62 14.99 1.58
N ALA A 80 5.99 16.17 1.08
CA ALA A 80 5.29 17.42 1.39
C ALA A 80 3.99 17.58 0.56
N VAL A 81 2.87 17.80 1.25
CA VAL A 81 1.56 18.14 0.67
C VAL A 81 1.36 19.66 0.76
N TYR A 82 0.88 20.30 -0.31
CA TYR A 82 0.80 21.77 -0.42
C TYR A 82 -0.59 22.35 -0.12
N ASP A 83 -1.63 21.52 -0.01
CA ASP A 83 -2.96 22.00 0.35
C ASP A 83 -2.93 22.53 1.79
N GLU A 84 -3.59 23.65 2.10
CA GLU A 84 -3.58 24.36 3.40
C GLU A 84 -4.16 23.54 4.58
N SER A 85 -4.37 22.24 4.38
CA SER A 85 -4.71 21.24 5.39
C SER A 85 -3.46 20.50 5.89
N PRO A 86 -3.38 20.15 7.19
CA PRO A 86 -2.22 19.47 7.74
C PRO A 86 -1.93 18.13 7.01
N ASP A 87 -0.69 18.04 6.52
CA ASP A 87 0.09 16.88 6.07
C ASP A 87 -0.69 15.55 5.88
N ARG A 88 -1.32 15.39 4.70
CA ARG A 88 -2.14 14.19 4.36
C ARG A 88 -1.40 13.13 3.53
N TRP A 89 -0.08 12.97 3.64
CA TRP A 89 0.62 11.80 3.07
C TRP A 89 0.30 10.50 3.84
N ASN A 90 -0.10 10.63 5.11
CA ASN A 90 -0.45 9.51 5.97
C ASN A 90 -1.96 9.32 6.10
N ALA A 91 -2.71 9.47 5.00
CA ALA A 91 -4.15 9.24 5.00
C ALA A 91 -4.47 7.76 5.28
N GLY A 92 -5.41 7.50 6.18
CA GLY A 92 -5.97 6.17 6.44
C GLY A 92 -4.99 5.00 6.64
N PRO A 93 -3.93 5.08 7.49
CA PRO A 93 -2.91 4.02 7.64
C PRO A 93 -3.46 2.67 8.14
N ILE A 94 -4.72 2.64 8.57
CA ILE A 94 -5.47 1.42 8.85
C ILE A 94 -5.67 0.55 7.60
N GLY A 95 -5.81 1.16 6.42
CA GLY A 95 -5.88 0.45 5.14
C GLY A 95 -4.65 -0.43 4.93
N ASP A 96 -3.45 0.11 5.16
CA ASP A 96 -2.20 -0.66 5.10
C ASP A 96 -2.22 -1.84 6.06
N VAL A 97 -2.64 -1.64 7.32
CA VAL A 97 -2.71 -2.72 8.31
C VAL A 97 -3.63 -3.84 7.83
N ILE A 98 -4.78 -3.50 7.28
CA ILE A 98 -5.74 -4.48 6.77
C ILE A 98 -5.19 -5.20 5.55
N LEU A 99 -4.63 -4.47 4.58
CA LEU A 99 -4.02 -5.06 3.39
C LEU A 99 -2.90 -6.04 3.77
N LYS A 100 -1.99 -5.66 4.67
CA LYS A 100 -0.87 -6.52 5.08
C LYS A 100 -1.33 -7.80 5.79
N LYS A 101 -2.38 -7.71 6.62
CA LYS A 101 -2.99 -8.89 7.23
C LYS A 101 -3.64 -9.78 6.17
N LYS A 102 -4.40 -9.20 5.25
CA LYS A 102 -5.06 -9.94 4.17
C LYS A 102 -4.07 -10.55 3.18
N LEU A 103 -2.94 -9.91 2.92
CA LEU A 103 -1.87 -10.51 2.12
C LEU A 103 -1.33 -11.77 2.81
N ALA A 104 -1.02 -11.71 4.11
CA ALA A 104 -0.55 -12.88 4.87
C ALA A 104 -1.62 -13.98 5.00
N GLU A 105 -2.90 -13.63 5.08
CA GLU A 105 -4.00 -14.61 5.14
C GLU A 105 -4.30 -15.28 3.79
N LEU A 106 -4.23 -14.50 2.70
CA LEU A 106 -4.69 -14.94 1.38
C LEU A 106 -3.56 -15.47 0.49
N THR A 107 -2.31 -15.37 0.95
CA THR A 107 -1.11 -15.78 0.21
C THR A 107 -0.10 -16.39 1.18
N ASN A 108 0.97 -16.98 0.65
CA ASN A 108 2.11 -17.45 1.45
C ASN A 108 3.22 -16.39 1.58
N ILE A 109 2.95 -15.12 1.26
CA ILE A 109 3.95 -14.06 1.35
C ILE A 109 4.22 -13.73 2.82
N ASN A 110 5.48 -13.89 3.23
CA ASN A 110 5.95 -13.49 4.54
C ASN A 110 6.07 -11.95 4.59
N ILE A 111 5.00 -11.25 4.98
CA ILE A 111 4.97 -9.79 5.06
C ILE A 111 5.13 -9.29 6.51
N SER A 112 6.01 -8.30 6.69
CA SER A 112 6.17 -7.61 7.96
C SER A 112 4.91 -6.80 8.31
N GLN A 113 4.42 -6.98 9.54
CA GLN A 113 3.28 -6.22 10.06
C GLN A 113 3.70 -4.86 10.63
N ASP A 114 5.00 -4.59 10.73
CA ASP A 114 5.52 -3.33 11.23
C ASP A 114 5.27 -2.18 10.24
N GLN A 115 5.15 -0.97 10.78
CA GLN A 115 5.02 0.25 9.99
C GLN A 115 6.41 0.71 9.57
N LYS A 116 6.62 0.96 8.28
CA LYS A 116 7.85 1.55 7.75
C LYS A 116 7.48 2.80 6.98
N VAL A 117 8.18 3.89 7.28
CA VAL A 117 8.10 5.13 6.52
C VAL A 117 9.46 5.36 5.86
N VAL A 118 9.45 5.77 4.60
CA VAL A 118 10.65 6.14 3.84
C VAL A 118 10.48 7.56 3.31
N ARG A 119 11.59 8.20 2.95
CA ARG A 119 11.61 9.56 2.40
C ARG A 119 12.52 9.58 1.19
N LEU A 120 12.14 10.30 0.14
CA LEU A 120 13.01 10.51 -1.03
C LEU A 120 14.28 11.27 -0.67
N ALA A 121 14.22 12.14 0.36
CA ALA A 121 15.39 12.84 0.90
C ALA A 121 16.37 11.90 1.64
N ASP A 122 15.94 10.73 2.09
CA ASP A 122 16.77 9.69 2.71
C ASP A 122 16.90 8.51 1.73
N PHE A 123 17.58 8.79 0.61
CA PHE A 123 17.63 7.88 -0.52
C PHE A 123 18.31 6.54 -0.18
N ASP A 124 19.37 6.57 0.63
CA ASP A 124 20.10 5.38 1.04
C ASP A 124 19.26 4.42 1.88
N ASP A 125 18.31 4.93 2.69
CA ASP A 125 17.34 4.08 3.36
C ASP A 125 16.24 3.60 2.40
N MET A 126 15.74 4.50 1.53
CA MET A 126 14.66 4.18 0.59
C MET A 126 15.03 3.04 -0.36
N VAL A 127 16.24 3.02 -0.92
CA VAL A 127 16.67 1.98 -1.88
C VAL A 127 16.75 0.57 -1.28
N LYS A 128 16.75 0.44 0.06
CA LYS A 128 16.63 -0.87 0.74
C LYS A 128 15.22 -1.45 0.62
N HIS A 129 14.26 -0.66 0.14
CA HIS A 129 12.87 -1.04 0.01
C HIS A 129 12.39 -0.86 -1.45
N PRO A 130 12.52 -1.90 -2.28
CA PRO A 130 12.24 -1.80 -3.72
C PRO A 130 10.75 -1.60 -4.06
N PHE A 131 9.84 -1.86 -3.12
CA PHE A 131 8.42 -1.49 -3.23
C PHE A 131 8.12 -0.33 -2.30
N VAL A 132 7.42 0.69 -2.80
CA VAL A 132 6.98 1.83 -1.99
C VAL A 132 5.53 2.19 -2.29
N PHE A 133 4.74 2.40 -1.24
CA PHE A 133 3.37 2.89 -1.34
C PHE A 133 3.31 4.40 -1.13
N MET A 134 2.57 5.12 -1.97
CA MET A 134 2.43 6.57 -1.93
C MET A 134 0.95 6.95 -2.03
N THR A 135 0.45 7.77 -1.12
CA THR A 135 -0.95 8.24 -1.17
C THR A 135 -1.09 9.64 -0.59
N SER A 136 -2.04 10.42 -1.10
CA SER A 136 -2.45 11.70 -0.50
C SER A 136 -3.86 12.06 -0.92
N GLU A 137 -4.49 12.97 -0.17
CA GLU A 137 -5.74 13.63 -0.59
C GLU A 137 -5.53 14.92 -1.37
N GLY A 138 -4.30 15.45 -1.36
CA GLY A 138 -4.01 16.79 -1.85
C GLY A 138 -2.98 16.81 -2.97
N TYR A 139 -2.80 18.00 -3.54
CA TYR A 139 -1.65 18.28 -4.38
C TYR A 139 -0.37 18.17 -3.55
N PHE A 140 0.66 17.58 -4.14
CA PHE A 140 1.98 17.50 -3.51
C PHE A 140 3.05 18.18 -4.37
N ARG A 141 4.21 18.40 -3.78
CA ARG A 141 5.39 18.85 -4.52
C ARG A 141 6.60 18.15 -3.92
N LEU A 142 7.49 17.72 -4.80
CA LEU A 142 8.80 17.21 -4.43
C LEU A 142 9.84 18.32 -4.63
N ALA A 143 10.83 18.37 -3.76
CA ALA A 143 12.01 19.18 -3.98
C ALA A 143 12.80 18.63 -5.21
N PRO A 144 13.61 19.46 -5.90
CA PRO A 144 14.37 19.00 -7.06
C PRO A 144 15.24 17.76 -6.81
N GLU A 145 15.84 17.63 -5.62
CA GLU A 145 16.62 16.43 -5.27
C GLU A 145 15.72 15.20 -5.07
N GLU A 146 14.53 15.38 -4.48
CA GLU A 146 13.56 14.28 -4.33
C GLU A 146 13.02 13.81 -5.68
N GLU A 147 12.80 14.72 -6.62
CA GLU A 147 12.42 14.38 -8.00
C GLU A 147 13.52 13.55 -8.70
N LYS A 148 14.78 13.94 -8.54
CA LYS A 148 15.94 13.22 -9.06
C LYS A 148 16.06 11.83 -8.43
N ASN A 149 15.90 11.73 -7.10
CA ASN A 149 15.91 10.46 -6.38
C ASN A 149 14.75 9.55 -6.78
N LEU A 150 13.56 10.12 -7.03
CA LEU A 150 12.40 9.36 -7.50
C LEU A 150 12.68 8.75 -8.88
N ARG A 151 13.26 9.52 -9.79
CA ARG A 151 13.67 9.02 -11.10
C ARG A 151 14.70 7.90 -10.97
N GLU A 152 15.77 8.13 -10.22
CA GLU A 152 16.83 7.16 -9.99
C GLU A 152 16.28 5.86 -9.34
N PHE A 153 15.37 5.98 -8.37
CA PHE A 153 14.72 4.83 -7.74
C PHE A 153 14.01 3.94 -8.77
N LEU A 154 13.19 4.55 -9.62
CA LEU A 154 12.40 3.84 -10.63
C LEU A 154 13.30 3.22 -11.71
N GLU A 155 14.33 3.94 -12.17
CA GLU A 155 15.31 3.45 -13.14
C GLU A 155 16.19 2.31 -12.58
N ARG A 156 16.40 2.25 -11.27
CA ARG A 156 17.13 1.16 -10.59
C ARG A 156 16.32 -0.11 -10.31
N GLY A 157 15.06 -0.17 -10.76
CA GLY A 157 14.19 -1.32 -10.47
C GLY A 157 13.22 -1.11 -9.32
N GLY A 158 13.22 0.07 -8.69
CA GLY A 158 12.20 0.44 -7.71
C GLY A 158 10.80 0.45 -8.33
N PHE A 159 9.80 0.19 -7.49
CA PHE A 159 8.40 0.12 -7.85
C PHE A 159 7.56 0.98 -6.90
N ILE A 160 6.74 1.86 -7.46
CA ILE A 160 5.80 2.67 -6.67
C ILE A 160 4.37 2.27 -6.98
N HIS A 161 3.61 1.98 -5.93
CA HIS A 161 2.16 1.97 -5.97
C HIS A 161 1.65 3.31 -5.43
N ALA A 162 1.13 4.15 -6.31
CA ALA A 162 0.53 5.43 -5.99
C ALA A 162 -1.00 5.33 -5.99
N ASP A 163 -1.68 5.71 -4.91
CA ASP A 163 -3.15 5.65 -4.81
C ASP A 163 -3.72 7.01 -4.37
N ASP A 164 -4.75 7.48 -5.07
CA ASP A 164 -5.38 8.78 -4.79
C ASP A 164 -6.43 8.64 -3.68
N CYS A 165 -6.36 9.49 -2.64
CA CYS A 165 -7.32 9.49 -1.55
C CYS A 165 -8.32 10.65 -1.72
N VAL A 166 -9.44 10.42 -2.37
CA VAL A 166 -10.34 11.51 -2.83
C VAL A 166 -11.44 11.89 -1.83
N LEU A 167 -11.31 11.46 -0.57
CA LEU A 167 -12.35 11.49 0.47
C LEU A 167 -13.02 12.86 0.65
N ASN A 168 -12.25 13.95 0.59
CA ASN A 168 -12.74 15.31 0.88
C ASN A 168 -12.84 16.22 -0.34
N ALA A 169 -12.06 15.94 -1.39
CA ALA A 169 -11.92 16.84 -2.53
C ALA A 169 -12.87 16.50 -3.70
N LYS A 170 -13.33 15.24 -3.81
CA LYS A 170 -14.03 14.71 -5.01
C LYS A 170 -13.30 14.96 -6.35
N GLU A 171 -12.05 15.40 -6.27
CA GLU A 171 -11.14 15.70 -7.36
C GLU A 171 -9.90 14.83 -7.16
N ASP A 172 -9.36 14.33 -8.26
CA ASP A 172 -8.20 13.44 -8.26
C ASP A 172 -6.90 14.25 -8.17
N ARG A 173 -6.75 15.03 -7.09
CA ARG A 173 -5.68 16.03 -6.92
C ARG A 173 -4.30 15.38 -6.87
N PHE A 174 -4.17 14.32 -6.10
CA PHE A 174 -2.92 13.58 -5.98
C PHE A 174 -2.56 12.95 -7.33
N PHE A 175 -3.51 12.27 -7.98
CA PHE A 175 -3.29 11.65 -9.28
C PHE A 175 -2.86 12.67 -10.34
N GLN A 176 -3.50 13.84 -10.40
CA GLN A 176 -3.14 14.89 -11.35
C GLN A 176 -1.70 15.38 -11.16
N THR A 177 -1.26 15.60 -9.92
CA THR A 177 0.14 15.95 -9.63
C THR A 177 1.07 14.80 -9.97
N TYR A 178 0.69 13.56 -9.64
CA TYR A 178 1.50 12.38 -9.90
C TYR A 178 1.75 12.20 -11.40
N VAL A 179 0.69 12.26 -12.23
CA VAL A 179 0.81 12.19 -13.70
C VAL A 179 1.72 13.30 -14.25
N LYS A 180 1.55 14.55 -13.79
CA LYS A 180 2.39 15.67 -14.22
C LYS A 180 3.86 15.45 -13.85
N LEU A 181 4.12 14.99 -12.63
CA LEU A 181 5.47 14.70 -12.14
C LEU A 181 6.11 13.58 -12.97
N LEU A 182 5.43 12.46 -13.17
CA LEU A 182 5.98 11.33 -13.92
C LEU A 182 6.18 11.67 -15.40
N SER A 183 5.32 12.50 -15.99
CA SER A 183 5.50 12.98 -17.37
C SER A 183 6.69 13.93 -17.50
N LYS A 184 7.01 14.72 -16.45
CA LYS A 184 8.22 15.55 -16.39
C LYS A 184 9.48 14.68 -16.25
N LEU A 185 9.45 13.62 -15.44
CA LEU A 185 10.59 12.74 -15.22
C LEU A 185 10.88 11.82 -16.41
N PHE A 186 9.83 11.37 -17.10
CA PHE A 186 9.91 10.43 -18.22
C PHE A 186 9.16 10.96 -19.47
N PRO A 187 9.63 12.06 -20.10
CA PRO A 187 8.92 12.70 -21.21
C PRO A 187 8.77 11.81 -22.44
N GLU A 188 9.73 10.91 -22.67
CA GLU A 188 9.74 9.99 -23.82
C GLU A 188 8.83 8.76 -23.63
N ASN A 189 8.42 8.47 -22.39
CA ASN A 189 7.48 7.40 -22.10
C ASN A 189 6.55 7.82 -20.96
N PRO A 190 5.62 8.75 -21.24
CA PRO A 190 4.75 9.31 -20.23
C PRO A 190 3.82 8.25 -19.64
N MET A 191 3.32 8.56 -18.45
CA MET A 191 2.33 7.73 -17.78
C MET A 191 1.09 7.54 -18.67
N ARG A 192 0.62 6.30 -18.80
CA ARG A 192 -0.52 5.94 -19.65
C ARG A 192 -1.44 4.94 -18.95
N LYS A 193 -2.70 4.86 -19.39
CA LYS A 193 -3.64 3.85 -18.89
C LYS A 193 -3.09 2.44 -19.13
N ILE A 194 -3.18 1.59 -18.11
CA ILE A 194 -2.79 0.19 -18.21
C ILE A 194 -3.92 -0.58 -18.93
N PRO A 195 -3.62 -1.30 -20.02
CA PRO A 195 -4.60 -2.13 -20.73
C PRO A 195 -5.24 -3.20 -19.82
N TYR A 196 -6.53 -3.49 -20.01
CA TYR A 196 -7.25 -4.43 -19.14
C TYR A 196 -6.78 -5.88 -19.25
N ASP A 197 -6.09 -6.25 -20.33
CA ASP A 197 -5.45 -7.54 -20.54
C ASP A 197 -4.05 -7.65 -19.91
N HIS A 198 -3.55 -6.57 -19.31
CA HIS A 198 -2.25 -6.58 -18.65
C HIS A 198 -2.23 -7.54 -17.44
N GLU A 199 -1.15 -8.30 -17.30
CA GLU A 199 -1.02 -9.38 -16.30
C GLU A 199 -1.27 -8.93 -14.86
N ILE A 200 -0.96 -7.67 -14.51
CA ILE A 200 -1.26 -7.10 -13.18
C ILE A 200 -2.73 -7.25 -12.76
N PHE A 201 -3.67 -7.32 -13.72
CA PHE A 201 -5.10 -7.51 -13.45
C PHE A 201 -5.51 -8.98 -13.36
N HIS A 202 -4.62 -9.93 -13.68
CA HIS A 202 -4.93 -11.35 -13.81
C HIS A 202 -3.96 -12.28 -13.05
N ILE A 203 -2.89 -11.76 -12.45
CA ILE A 203 -1.79 -12.56 -11.90
C ILE A 203 -2.18 -13.49 -10.74
N TYR A 204 -3.16 -13.10 -9.91
CA TYR A 204 -3.61 -13.90 -8.78
C TYR A 204 -5.13 -13.89 -8.62
N PHE A 205 -5.72 -12.70 -8.63
CA PHE A 205 -7.16 -12.49 -8.79
C PHE A 205 -7.46 -11.93 -10.18
N ASP A 206 -8.61 -12.29 -10.73
CA ASP A 206 -9.03 -11.89 -12.09
C ASP A 206 -9.90 -10.61 -12.08
N PHE A 207 -9.43 -9.56 -12.76
CA PHE A 207 -10.08 -8.26 -12.90
C PHE A 207 -10.22 -7.85 -14.36
N LYS A 208 -11.26 -8.37 -15.03
CA LYS A 208 -11.52 -8.14 -16.47
C LYS A 208 -11.73 -6.69 -16.86
N ASP A 209 -12.16 -5.86 -15.92
CA ASP A 209 -12.47 -4.44 -16.13
C ASP A 209 -11.38 -3.51 -15.55
N GLY A 210 -10.20 -4.08 -15.21
CA GLY A 210 -9.09 -3.38 -14.59
C GLY A 210 -9.28 -3.13 -13.08
N ALA A 211 -8.54 -2.17 -12.54
CA ALA A 211 -8.59 -1.86 -11.10
C ALA A 211 -10.01 -1.44 -10.66
N PRO A 212 -10.49 -1.92 -9.49
CA PRO A 212 -11.79 -1.52 -8.97
C PRO A 212 -11.83 -0.03 -8.67
N HIS A 213 -12.99 0.58 -8.88
CA HIS A 213 -13.22 1.99 -8.63
C HIS A 213 -14.04 2.20 -7.35
N MET A 214 -13.42 2.73 -6.31
CA MET A 214 -14.04 3.00 -5.02
C MET A 214 -14.78 4.34 -5.05
N GLN A 215 -14.09 5.41 -5.46
CA GLN A 215 -14.59 6.77 -5.57
C GLN A 215 -13.68 7.63 -6.45
N GLY A 216 -14.05 8.89 -6.68
CA GLY A 216 -13.30 9.84 -7.52
C GLY A 216 -13.72 9.78 -8.99
N VAL A 217 -12.83 10.17 -9.90
CA VAL A 217 -13.06 10.04 -11.33
C VAL A 217 -12.56 8.66 -11.82
N PRO A 218 -13.32 7.93 -12.65
CA PRO A 218 -12.95 6.59 -13.09
C PRO A 218 -11.91 6.61 -14.22
N HIS A 219 -10.72 7.17 -13.95
CA HIS A 219 -9.61 7.19 -14.92
C HIS A 219 -9.07 5.78 -15.24
N GLY A 220 -9.26 4.81 -14.34
CA GLY A 220 -8.61 3.50 -14.39
C GLY A 220 -7.14 3.57 -14.01
N ALA A 221 -6.49 2.41 -13.85
CA ALA A 221 -5.09 2.40 -13.45
C ALA A 221 -4.17 2.92 -14.56
N HIS A 222 -3.13 3.66 -14.17
CA HIS A 222 -2.13 4.22 -15.05
C HIS A 222 -0.74 3.75 -14.64
N GLY A 223 0.21 3.72 -15.56
CA GLY A 223 1.57 3.33 -15.25
C GLY A 223 2.61 3.90 -16.20
N VAL A 224 3.85 3.88 -15.74
CA VAL A 224 5.04 4.18 -16.55
C VAL A 224 5.78 2.88 -16.77
N PHE A 225 6.12 2.60 -18.02
CA PHE A 225 6.86 1.39 -18.39
C PHE A 225 8.34 1.75 -18.65
N GLU A 226 9.25 0.85 -18.34
CA GLU A 226 10.66 1.03 -18.65
C GLU A 226 10.90 0.78 -20.14
N ARG A 227 11.67 1.66 -20.78
CA ARG A 227 11.99 1.53 -22.20
C ARG A 227 12.92 0.34 -22.41
N GLY A 228 12.63 -0.49 -23.41
CA GLY A 228 13.45 -1.65 -23.78
C GLY A 228 13.03 -2.93 -23.07
N THR A 229 12.84 -2.91 -21.75
CA THR A 229 12.40 -4.10 -20.99
C THR A 229 10.88 -4.24 -20.97
N GLY A 230 10.14 -3.13 -21.04
CA GLY A 230 8.68 -3.14 -20.85
C GLY A 230 8.25 -3.33 -19.40
N ARG A 231 9.18 -3.32 -18.43
CA ARG A 231 8.88 -3.45 -17.00
C ARG A 231 8.00 -2.31 -16.51
N LEU A 232 6.95 -2.59 -15.76
CA LEU A 232 6.14 -1.54 -15.12
C LEU A 232 6.89 -0.96 -13.93
N MET A 233 7.26 0.33 -14.00
CA MET A 233 8.03 1.02 -12.94
C MET A 233 7.13 1.58 -11.84
N THR A 234 5.93 2.03 -12.19
CA THR A 234 4.96 2.56 -11.23
C THR A 234 3.55 2.29 -11.72
N ILE A 235 2.64 2.06 -10.77
CA ILE A 235 1.20 2.02 -10.99
C ILE A 235 0.52 3.10 -10.14
N ALA A 236 -0.31 3.91 -10.79
CA ALA A 236 -1.24 4.82 -10.15
C ALA A 236 -2.67 4.25 -10.19
N THR A 237 -3.33 4.20 -9.04
CA THR A 237 -4.74 3.78 -8.88
C THR A 237 -5.58 4.97 -8.42
N PRO A 238 -6.10 5.80 -9.35
CA PRO A 238 -6.90 6.98 -9.00
C PRO A 238 -8.30 6.66 -8.47
N GLY A 239 -8.73 5.40 -8.57
CA GLY A 239 -10.03 4.95 -8.06
C GLY A 239 -10.08 4.74 -6.55
N ASP A 240 -9.04 5.14 -5.80
CA ASP A 240 -8.95 5.10 -4.33
C ASP A 240 -9.13 3.70 -3.74
N ILE A 241 -8.33 2.74 -4.22
CA ILE A 241 -8.41 1.38 -3.69
C ILE A 241 -7.92 1.32 -2.24
N HIS A 242 -7.08 2.27 -1.80
CA HIS A 242 -6.62 2.36 -0.43
C HIS A 242 -7.75 2.66 0.56
N CYS A 243 -8.68 3.59 0.27
CA CYS A 243 -9.88 3.73 1.11
C CYS A 243 -10.67 2.43 1.17
N GLY A 244 -10.72 1.66 0.08
CA GLY A 244 -11.37 0.35 0.05
C GLY A 244 -10.74 -0.65 1.02
N TRP A 245 -9.42 -0.59 1.23
CA TRP A 245 -8.72 -1.42 2.22
C TRP A 245 -9.15 -1.11 3.65
N MET A 246 -9.55 0.13 3.94
CA MET A 246 -10.01 0.54 5.28
C MET A 246 -11.30 -0.16 5.72
N CYS A 247 -12.03 -0.77 4.79
CA CYS A 247 -13.28 -1.49 5.04
C CYS A 247 -14.36 -0.66 5.77
N ARG A 248 -14.37 0.66 5.55
CA ARG A 248 -15.20 1.62 6.30
C ARG A 248 -16.41 2.14 5.51
N PHE A 249 -16.24 2.36 4.21
CA PHE A 249 -17.19 3.18 3.44
C PHE A 249 -18.06 2.40 2.45
N TRP A 250 -17.68 1.16 2.13
CA TRP A 250 -18.41 0.33 1.17
C TRP A 250 -18.76 -1.05 1.75
N GLY A 251 -19.65 -1.76 1.05
CA GLY A 251 -19.98 -3.14 1.37
C GLY A 251 -18.82 -4.10 1.12
N MET A 252 -18.95 -5.29 1.70
CA MET A 252 -17.92 -6.33 1.72
C MET A 252 -17.31 -6.63 0.36
N GLU A 253 -18.17 -6.85 -0.64
CA GLU A 253 -17.77 -7.22 -1.99
C GLU A 253 -16.81 -6.19 -2.59
N LYS A 254 -17.14 -4.90 -2.44
CA LYS A 254 -16.35 -3.79 -2.98
C LYS A 254 -15.02 -3.62 -2.24
N ASN A 255 -15.02 -3.70 -0.91
CA ASN A 255 -13.80 -3.62 -0.10
C ASN A 255 -12.85 -4.79 -0.43
N MET A 256 -13.40 -6.00 -0.57
CA MET A 256 -12.60 -7.18 -0.93
C MET A 256 -12.06 -7.09 -2.35
N ALA A 257 -12.76 -6.47 -3.30
CA ALA A 257 -12.21 -6.18 -4.62
C ALA A 257 -10.97 -5.27 -4.52
N ALA A 258 -11.04 -4.19 -3.73
CA ALA A 258 -9.90 -3.29 -3.51
C ALA A 258 -8.69 -4.00 -2.86
N ILE A 259 -8.94 -4.82 -1.84
CA ILE A 259 -7.89 -5.61 -1.17
C ILE A 259 -7.25 -6.59 -2.15
N LYS A 260 -8.05 -7.32 -2.93
CA LYS A 260 -7.58 -8.27 -3.93
C LYS A 260 -6.73 -7.58 -5.01
N MET A 261 -7.11 -6.38 -5.44
CA MET A 261 -6.28 -5.60 -6.37
C MET A 261 -4.95 -5.18 -5.73
N GLY A 262 -4.94 -4.75 -4.46
CA GLY A 262 -3.70 -4.46 -3.74
C GLY A 262 -2.77 -5.68 -3.65
N ILE A 263 -3.33 -6.87 -3.42
CA ILE A 263 -2.59 -8.14 -3.43
C ILE A 263 -2.01 -8.43 -4.83
N ASN A 264 -2.79 -8.27 -5.90
CA ASN A 264 -2.29 -8.43 -7.27
C ASN A 264 -1.08 -7.52 -7.54
N ILE A 265 -1.14 -6.24 -7.14
CA ILE A 265 -0.05 -5.28 -7.35
C ILE A 265 1.22 -5.74 -6.63
N ILE A 266 1.10 -6.20 -5.38
CA ILE A 266 2.25 -6.70 -4.60
C ILE A 266 2.82 -7.98 -5.23
N ILE A 267 1.97 -8.92 -5.64
CA ILE A 267 2.41 -10.16 -6.29
C ILE A 267 3.10 -9.87 -7.63
N PHE A 268 2.55 -8.93 -8.41
CA PHE A 268 3.15 -8.48 -9.65
C PHE A 268 4.57 -7.94 -9.40
N PHE A 269 4.73 -7.06 -8.42
CA PHE A 269 6.05 -6.56 -8.04
C PHE A 269 7.01 -7.68 -7.60
N LEU A 270 6.54 -8.67 -6.83
CA LEU A 270 7.39 -9.75 -6.33
C LEU A 270 7.81 -10.78 -7.40
N SER A 271 7.21 -10.72 -8.60
CA SER A 271 7.39 -11.73 -9.65
C SER A 271 8.10 -11.22 -10.90
N HIS A 272 8.36 -9.91 -11.01
CA HIS A 272 8.93 -9.23 -12.18
C HIS A 272 10.09 -8.32 -11.78
#